data_AF-A0A2T2ZR81-F1
#
_entry.id   AF-A0A2T2ZR81-F1
#
_cell.length_a   1.000
_cell.length_b   1.000
_cell.length_c   1.000
_cell.angle_alpha   90.00
_cell.angle_beta   90.00
_cell.angle_gamma   90.00
#
_symmetry.space_group_name_H-M   'P 1'
#
loop_
_entity.id
_entity.type
_entity.pdbx_description
1 polymer ?
#
loop_
_entity_poly.entity_id
_entity_poly.type
_entity_poly.pdbx_seq_one_letter_code
_entity_poly.pdbx_strand_id
1 'polypeptide(L)'
;MSQATVNLAPAEAKYTFDNGPMTVELCTVRKGLDDLGGGFIRFDNGGKTDPWRLPYEEIIVVISGELTLHVEGGESITAPAGAVVTIAKGARVVYEGTPGTRGFYALTPADWHKRYPHGLPETEN
;
A
#
# COMPACT_ATOMS: atom_id res chain seq x y z
N MET A 1 -7.84 -28.49 11.01
CA MET A 1 -8.95 -27.98 10.18
C MET A 1 -8.33 -27.41 8.91
N SER A 2 -8.80 -27.79 7.73
CA SER A 2 -8.33 -27.17 6.48
C SER A 2 -8.71 -25.69 6.49
N GLN A 3 -7.78 -24.82 6.13
CA GLN A 3 -8.07 -23.40 5.98
C GLN A 3 -9.13 -23.21 4.88
N ALA A 4 -10.13 -22.35 5.11
CA ALA A 4 -11.13 -22.05 4.10
C ALA A 4 -10.45 -21.46 2.85
N THR A 5 -10.87 -21.92 1.67
CA THR A 5 -10.31 -21.48 0.38
C THR A 5 -10.86 -20.14 -0.09
N VAL A 6 -11.96 -19.67 0.53
CA VAL A 6 -12.57 -18.36 0.30
C VAL A 6 -12.80 -17.71 1.66
N ASN A 7 -12.30 -16.49 1.84
CA ASN A 7 -12.39 -15.77 3.11
C ASN A 7 -12.90 -14.35 2.87
N LEU A 8 -13.85 -13.90 3.69
CA LEU A 8 -14.10 -12.47 3.83
C LEU A 8 -12.93 -11.84 4.60
N ALA A 9 -12.37 -10.76 4.06
CA ALA A 9 -11.20 -10.09 4.59
C ALA A 9 -11.54 -8.63 4.98
N PRO A 10 -12.28 -8.41 6.09
CA PRO A 10 -12.55 -7.05 6.56
C PRO A 10 -11.27 -6.42 7.13
N ALA A 11 -11.24 -5.09 7.24
CA ALA A 11 -10.24 -4.42 8.05
C ALA A 11 -10.38 -4.88 9.52
N GLU A 12 -9.25 -5.15 10.16
CA GLU A 12 -9.17 -5.55 11.57
C GLU A 12 -8.23 -4.59 12.29
N ALA A 13 -8.67 -3.96 13.38
CA ALA A 13 -7.91 -2.91 14.06
C ALA A 13 -6.48 -3.30 14.46
N LYS A 14 -6.23 -4.58 14.80
CA LYS A 14 -4.89 -5.11 15.10
C LYS A 14 -3.93 -5.16 13.90
N TYR A 15 -4.45 -5.01 12.68
CA TYR A 15 -3.74 -4.98 11.40
C TYR A 15 -3.90 -3.63 10.70
N THR A 16 -4.27 -2.61 11.46
CA THR A 16 -4.40 -1.23 11.01
C THR A 16 -3.37 -0.38 11.75
N PHE A 17 -2.65 0.46 11.02
CA PHE A 17 -1.65 1.36 11.59
C PHE A 17 -1.48 2.60 10.72
N ASP A 18 -0.90 3.65 11.28
CA ASP A 18 -0.62 4.88 10.56
C ASP A 18 0.82 4.90 10.05
N ASN A 19 0.98 5.35 8.81
CA ASN A 19 2.24 5.73 8.19
C ASN A 19 2.18 7.24 7.89
N GLY A 20 2.51 8.05 8.90
CA GLY A 20 2.27 9.50 8.83
C GLY A 20 0.76 9.79 8.68
N PRO A 21 0.33 10.57 7.66
CA PRO A 21 -1.08 10.88 7.43
C PRO A 21 -1.87 9.76 6.73
N MET A 22 -1.20 8.68 6.33
CA MET A 22 -1.81 7.54 5.67
C MET A 22 -2.14 6.44 6.67
N THR A 23 -3.41 6.11 6.85
CA THR A 23 -3.81 4.89 7.56
C THR A 23 -3.75 3.71 6.59
N VAL A 24 -3.09 2.63 7.02
CA VAL A 24 -2.92 1.38 6.26
C VAL A 24 -3.69 0.26 6.94
N GLU A 25 -4.52 -0.46 6.18
CA GLU A 25 -5.29 -1.62 6.62
C GLU A 25 -4.77 -2.87 5.90
N LEU A 26 -4.19 -3.85 6.62
CA LEU A 26 -3.69 -5.11 6.04
C LEU A 26 -4.79 -6.20 6.08
N CYS A 27 -5.77 -6.10 5.18
CA CYS A 27 -6.98 -6.94 5.23
C CYS A 27 -6.74 -8.44 5.01
N THR A 28 -5.79 -8.82 4.15
CA THR A 28 -5.59 -10.24 3.78
C THR A 28 -4.69 -11.03 4.72
N VAL A 29 -4.18 -10.41 5.80
CA VAL A 29 -3.32 -11.09 6.79
C VAL A 29 -4.05 -12.29 7.41
N ARG A 30 -3.42 -13.47 7.32
CA ARG A 30 -3.97 -14.76 7.80
C ARG A 30 -5.31 -15.16 7.14
N LYS A 31 -5.56 -14.72 5.90
CA LYS A 31 -6.77 -15.07 5.12
C LYS A 31 -6.53 -16.11 4.01
N GLY A 32 -5.47 -16.92 4.15
CA GLY A 32 -5.21 -18.06 3.25
C GLY A 32 -4.50 -17.72 1.95
N LEU A 33 -3.82 -16.56 1.90
CA LEU A 33 -2.95 -16.16 0.81
C LEU A 33 -1.50 -16.16 1.30
N ASP A 34 -0.61 -16.75 0.52
CA ASP A 34 0.83 -16.82 0.82
C ASP A 34 1.60 -15.72 0.09
N ASP A 35 1.33 -15.51 -1.20
CA ASP A 35 2.07 -14.56 -2.04
C ASP A 35 1.39 -13.18 -2.17
N LEU A 36 0.05 -13.14 -2.17
CA LEU A 36 -0.71 -11.92 -2.46
C LEU A 36 -1.20 -11.23 -1.18
N GLY A 37 -0.71 -10.01 -0.96
CA GLY A 37 -1.18 -9.10 0.09
C GLY A 37 -2.19 -8.12 -0.47
N GLY A 38 -3.11 -7.64 0.36
CA GLY A 38 -3.99 -6.55 -0.03
C GLY A 38 -4.79 -5.97 1.13
N GLY A 39 -5.31 -4.77 0.88
CA GLY A 39 -6.09 -4.02 1.85
C GLY A 39 -6.33 -2.59 1.38
N PHE A 40 -6.49 -1.66 2.32
CA PHE A 40 -6.80 -0.27 1.98
C PHE A 40 -5.78 0.70 2.55
N ILE A 41 -5.57 1.80 1.82
CA ILE A 41 -4.94 3.02 2.33
C ILE A 41 -5.99 4.11 2.41
N ARG A 42 -5.86 5.00 3.41
CA ARG A 42 -6.76 6.13 3.63
C ARG A 42 -5.99 7.36 4.07
N PHE A 43 -6.45 8.52 3.59
CA PHE A 43 -5.99 9.83 4.05
C PHE A 43 -7.21 10.64 4.50
N ASP A 44 -7.59 10.48 5.76
CA ASP A 44 -8.81 11.13 6.28
C ASP A 44 -8.69 12.66 6.24
N ASN A 45 -7.51 13.18 6.61
CA ASN A 45 -7.22 14.62 6.65
C ASN A 45 -6.26 15.08 5.54
N GLY A 46 -5.91 14.19 4.62
CA GLY A 46 -4.87 14.43 3.61
C GLY A 46 -3.46 14.48 4.18
N GLY A 47 -2.47 14.69 3.31
CA GLY A 47 -1.06 14.88 3.67
C GLY A 47 -0.11 13.96 2.92
N LYS A 48 1.18 14.01 3.29
CA LYS A 48 2.28 13.26 2.67
C LYS A 48 2.94 12.29 3.65
N THR A 49 3.26 11.09 3.20
CA THR A 49 4.09 10.15 3.95
C THR A 49 5.57 10.55 3.91
N ASP A 50 6.39 9.90 4.72
CA ASP A 50 7.84 9.88 4.47
C ASP A 50 8.16 9.05 3.21
N PRO A 51 9.33 9.27 2.58
CA PRO A 51 9.76 8.47 1.43
C PRO A 51 9.92 7.00 1.80
N TRP A 52 9.42 6.11 0.93
CA TRP A 52 9.52 4.66 1.10
C TRP A 52 10.09 4.00 -0.16
N ARG A 53 11.11 3.16 0.01
CA ARG A 53 11.66 2.33 -1.08
C ARG A 53 11.02 0.95 -1.05
N LEU A 54 10.18 0.66 -2.05
CA LEU A 54 9.30 -0.51 -2.04
C LEU A 54 10.06 -1.85 -2.22
N PRO A 55 9.95 -2.80 -1.28
CA PRO A 55 10.47 -4.17 -1.44
C PRO A 55 9.55 -5.12 -2.21
N TYR A 56 8.43 -4.62 -2.72
CA TYR A 56 7.37 -5.36 -3.39
C TYR A 56 6.91 -4.64 -4.65
N GLU A 57 6.20 -5.35 -5.51
CA GLU A 57 5.37 -4.74 -6.55
C GLU A 57 4.01 -4.41 -5.94
N GLU A 58 3.43 -3.27 -6.33
CA GLU A 58 2.14 -2.81 -5.81
C GLU A 58 1.24 -2.29 -6.94
N ILE A 59 -0.06 -2.60 -6.85
CA ILE A 59 -1.11 -1.99 -7.65
C ILE A 59 -2.08 -1.31 -6.69
N ILE A 60 -2.46 -0.07 -6.98
CA ILE A 60 -3.47 0.65 -6.21
C ILE A 60 -4.59 1.11 -7.15
N VAL A 61 -5.83 0.83 -6.76
CA VAL A 61 -7.02 1.46 -7.36
C VAL A 61 -7.50 2.55 -6.42
N VAL A 62 -7.59 3.78 -6.91
CA VAL A 62 -8.14 4.90 -6.14
C VAL A 62 -9.66 4.78 -6.15
N ILE A 63 -10.26 4.65 -4.98
CA ILE A 63 -11.71 4.48 -4.80
C ILE A 63 -12.39 5.84 -4.63
N SER A 64 -11.78 6.74 -3.86
CA SER A 64 -12.27 8.10 -3.62
C SER A 64 -11.11 9.06 -3.44
N GLY A 65 -11.36 10.35 -3.66
CA GLY A 65 -10.36 11.41 -3.58
C GLY A 65 -9.34 11.33 -4.71
N GLU A 66 -8.13 11.80 -4.43
CA GLU A 66 -7.00 11.84 -5.34
C GLU A 66 -5.71 11.41 -4.61
N LEU A 67 -4.93 10.54 -5.24
CA LEU A 67 -3.64 10.06 -4.75
C LEU A 67 -2.54 10.55 -5.69
N THR A 68 -1.55 11.26 -5.16
CA THR A 68 -0.34 11.63 -5.89
C THR A 68 0.85 10.82 -5.37
N LEU A 69 1.58 10.17 -6.28
CA LEU A 69 2.83 9.48 -6.01
C LEU A 69 3.99 10.36 -6.47
N HIS A 70 4.81 10.85 -5.54
CA HIS A 70 6.04 11.57 -5.88
C HIS A 70 7.18 10.57 -6.00
N VAL A 71 7.74 10.43 -7.20
CA VAL A 71 8.76 9.42 -7.52
C VAL A 71 10.15 10.05 -7.49
N GLU A 72 11.08 9.47 -6.74
CA GLU A 72 12.47 9.95 -6.74
C GLU A 72 13.09 9.82 -8.15
N GLY A 73 13.63 10.92 -8.67
CA GLY A 73 14.26 10.95 -9.99
C GLY A 73 13.28 10.91 -11.17
N GLY A 74 11.98 11.09 -10.95
CA GLY A 74 10.95 11.06 -11.99
C GLY A 74 9.86 12.10 -11.79
N GLU A 75 8.85 12.06 -12.68
CA GLU A 75 7.65 12.90 -12.55
C GLU A 75 6.68 12.31 -11.52
N SER A 76 5.99 13.20 -10.80
CA SER A 76 4.89 12.78 -9.92
C SER A 76 3.68 12.33 -10.73
N ILE A 77 3.00 11.29 -10.25
CA ILE A 77 1.82 10.72 -10.88
C ILE A 77 0.61 11.02 -10.00
N THR A 78 -0.36 11.76 -10.53
CA THR A 78 -1.63 12.07 -9.85
C THR A 78 -2.75 11.18 -10.39
N ALA A 79 -3.37 10.41 -9.50
CA ALA A 79 -4.40 9.43 -9.78
C ALA A 79 -5.72 9.82 -9.11
N PRO A 80 -6.74 10.25 -9.88
CA PRO A 80 -8.07 10.53 -9.34
C PRO A 80 -8.84 9.22 -9.08
N ALA A 81 -9.99 9.32 -8.40
CA ALA A 81 -10.91 8.19 -8.22
C ALA A 81 -11.22 7.45 -9.55
N GLY A 82 -11.16 6.13 -9.50
CA GLY A 82 -11.28 5.23 -10.65
C GLY A 82 -9.97 4.93 -11.38
N ALA A 83 -8.89 5.67 -11.10
CA ALA A 83 -7.59 5.40 -11.69
C ALA A 83 -6.88 4.21 -11.01
N VAL A 84 -5.99 3.57 -11.78
CA VAL A 84 -5.12 2.49 -11.33
C VAL A 84 -3.68 2.95 -11.47
N VAL A 85 -2.88 2.75 -10.43
CA VAL A 85 -1.43 2.97 -10.46
C VAL A 85 -0.69 1.67 -10.18
N THR A 86 0.45 1.49 -10.83
CA THR A 86 1.36 0.37 -10.62
C THR A 86 2.70 0.90 -10.14
N ILE A 87 3.28 0.30 -9.10
CA ILE A 87 4.56 0.68 -8.54
C ILE A 87 5.47 -0.54 -8.58
N ALA A 88 6.57 -0.43 -9.33
CA ALA A 88 7.55 -1.50 -9.44
C ALA A 88 8.39 -1.60 -8.16
N LYS A 89 8.83 -2.81 -7.83
CA LYS A 89 9.82 -3.04 -6.76
C LYS A 89 11.05 -2.17 -6.98
N GLY A 90 11.57 -1.56 -5.91
CA GLY A 90 12.73 -0.68 -5.96
C GLY A 90 12.40 0.79 -6.15
N ALA A 91 11.18 1.13 -6.59
CA ALA A 91 10.73 2.51 -6.64
C ALA A 91 10.77 3.16 -5.26
N ARG A 92 11.26 4.39 -5.19
CA ARG A 92 11.20 5.23 -3.98
C ARG A 92 10.13 6.28 -4.17
N VAL A 93 9.10 6.23 -3.32
CA VAL A 93 7.89 7.05 -3.49
C VAL A 93 7.48 7.74 -2.19
N VAL A 94 6.86 8.91 -2.31
CA VAL A 94 6.06 9.55 -1.26
C VAL A 94 4.60 9.51 -1.69
N TYR A 95 3.73 9.00 -0.83
CA TYR A 95 2.28 8.99 -1.07
C TYR A 95 1.68 10.28 -0.53
N GLU A 96 0.95 10.99 -1.37
CA GLU A 96 0.15 12.16 -1.00
C GLU A 96 -1.32 11.90 -1.28
N GLY A 97 -2.18 11.99 -0.27
CA GLY A 97 -3.62 11.96 -0.45
C GLY A 97 -4.25 13.31 -0.15
N THR A 98 -5.28 13.68 -0.91
CA THR A 98 -6.24 14.71 -0.48
C THR A 98 -7.11 14.18 0.69
N PRO A 99 -7.75 15.06 1.49
CA PRO A 99 -8.71 14.60 2.50
C PRO A 99 -9.81 13.73 1.90
N GLY A 100 -10.05 12.55 2.49
CA GLY A 100 -11.00 11.56 2.00
C GLY A 100 -10.47 10.65 0.88
N THR A 101 -9.17 10.71 0.56
CA THR A 101 -8.56 9.76 -0.38
C THR A 101 -8.59 8.35 0.21
N ARG A 102 -9.08 7.39 -0.58
CA ARG A 102 -9.09 5.96 -0.24
C ARG A 102 -8.66 5.15 -1.44
N GLY A 103 -7.74 4.22 -1.24
CA GLY A 103 -7.27 3.29 -2.28
C GLY A 103 -7.33 1.84 -1.79
N PHE A 104 -7.66 0.91 -2.68
CA PHE A 104 -7.38 -0.51 -2.46
C PHE A 104 -6.01 -0.82 -3.07
N TYR A 105 -5.14 -1.45 -2.29
CA TYR A 105 -3.85 -1.93 -2.78
C TYR A 105 -3.81 -3.45 -2.82
N ALA A 106 -3.05 -3.98 -3.78
CA ALA A 106 -2.62 -5.35 -3.85
C ALA A 106 -1.10 -5.37 -4.09
N LEU A 107 -0.39 -6.26 -3.41
CA LEU A 107 1.07 -6.33 -3.49
C LEU A 107 1.61 -7.75 -3.42
N THR A 108 2.84 -7.94 -3.90
CA THR A 108 3.58 -9.19 -3.77
C THR A 108 5.07 -8.93 -3.52
N PRO A 109 5.71 -9.64 -2.57
CA PRO A 109 5.14 -10.71 -1.73
C PRO A 109 4.38 -10.19 -0.50
N ALA A 110 3.34 -10.91 -0.07
CA ALA A 110 2.48 -10.55 1.07
C ALA A 110 3.23 -10.44 2.41
N ASP A 111 4.31 -11.21 2.57
CA ASP A 111 5.12 -11.26 3.79
C ASP A 111 6.27 -10.24 3.79
N TRP A 112 6.25 -9.24 2.90
CA TRP A 112 7.29 -8.22 2.78
C TRP A 112 7.72 -7.61 4.11
N HIS A 113 6.77 -7.34 5.03
CA HIS A 113 7.04 -6.71 6.33
C HIS A 113 7.89 -7.57 7.26
N LYS A 114 7.93 -8.89 7.03
CA LYS A 114 8.82 -9.80 7.77
C LYS A 114 10.25 -9.79 7.22
N ARG A 115 10.38 -9.60 5.90
CA ARG A 115 11.66 -9.64 5.19
C ARG A 115 12.36 -8.28 5.16
N TYR A 116 11.56 -7.21 5.05
CA TYR A 116 11.98 -5.83 4.85
C TYR A 116 11.17 -4.89 5.76
N PRO A 117 11.30 -5.00 7.10
CA PRO A 117 10.53 -4.20 8.05
C PRO A 117 10.81 -2.68 7.93
N HIS A 118 11.91 -2.31 7.26
CA HIS A 118 12.33 -0.92 7.06
C HIS A 118 12.41 -0.54 5.57
N GLY A 119 11.80 -1.33 4.68
CA GLY A 119 11.87 -1.15 3.24
C GLY A 119 13.11 -1.78 2.63
N LEU A 120 13.35 -1.56 1.33
CA LEU A 120 14.61 -1.99 0.73
C LEU A 120 15.77 -1.14 1.27
N PRO A 121 16.94 -1.74 1.52
CA PRO A 121 18.14 -0.99 1.84
C PRO A 121 18.46 0.05 0.76
N GLU A 122 19.12 1.14 1.16
CA GLU A 122 19.66 2.14 0.23
C GLU A 122 20.74 1.55 -0.70
N THR A 123 21.36 0.44 -0.28
CA THR A 123 22.48 -0.21 -0.98
C THR A 123 22.15 -1.68 -1.32
N GLU A 124 21.18 -1.92 -2.18
CA GLU A 124 21.08 -3.19 -2.91
C GLU A 124 20.80 -2.89 -4.39
N ASN A 125 21.80 -3.23 -5.21
CA ASN A 125 21.75 -3.32 -6.67
C ASN A 125 21.12 -4.65 -7.08
#